data_AF-A0A2V7IXG2-F1
#
_entry.id   AF-A0A2V7IXG2-F1
#
_cell.length_a   1.000
_cell.length_b   1.000
_cell.length_c   1.000
_cell.angle_alpha   90.00
_cell.angle_beta   90.00
_cell.angle_gamma   90.00
#
_symmetry.space_group_name_H-M   'P 1'
#
loop_
_entity.id
_entity.type
_entity.pdbx_description
1 polymer ?
#
loop_
_entity_poly.entity_id
_entity_poly.type
_entity_poly.pdbx_seq_one_letter_code
_entity_poly.pdbx_strand_id
1 'polypeptide(L)'
;MAKGDRTAARHLLSHAGYRYPNALAIYWGARLGLMASLGVAGLLVTPMLGGGVVGAMLVAVWGAVLGWVAPTLYVGKRARARQKEIQRALPDALDLLVVCVEAGLALNQALVRVSDEIKRLSRLTGEELMAVNLEIRAGVPRDEALRGLGERTGIPDVRSLVAMLIQTDRFGTSVAQALRVHSDTVRTKRRQRAEEAAAKTTIKLIFPLVLFVLPALFVVILGPALITIYRTLNEFVR
;
A
#
# COMPACT_ATOMS: atom_id res chain seq x y z
N MET A 1 5.49 -26.45 1.05
CA MET A 1 5.24 -25.06 0.58
C MET A 1 3.75 -24.66 0.48
N ALA A 2 2.77 -25.57 0.60
CA ALA A 2 1.39 -25.31 0.15
C ALA A 2 0.39 -24.66 1.14
N LYS A 3 0.70 -24.49 2.44
CA LYS A 3 -0.25 -23.89 3.42
C LYS A 3 0.01 -22.41 3.74
N GLY A 4 1.27 -22.02 3.93
CA GLY A 4 1.66 -20.63 4.25
C GLY A 4 1.40 -19.64 3.11
N ASP A 5 1.63 -20.05 1.86
CA ASP A 5 1.37 -19.18 0.70
C ASP A 5 -0.13 -18.96 0.47
N ARG A 6 -0.98 -19.96 0.81
CA ARG A 6 -2.44 -19.85 0.66
C ARG A 6 -3.04 -18.90 1.69
N THR A 7 -2.55 -18.90 2.93
CA THR A 7 -2.99 -17.94 3.95
C THR A 7 -2.51 -16.53 3.61
N ALA A 8 -1.25 -16.35 3.20
CA ALA A 8 -0.72 -15.05 2.77
C ALA A 8 -1.49 -14.47 1.56
N ALA A 9 -1.77 -15.29 0.53
CA ALA A 9 -2.55 -14.88 -0.62
C ALA A 9 -4.01 -14.53 -0.24
N ARG A 10 -4.62 -15.30 0.68
CA ARG A 10 -5.97 -15.02 1.17
C ARG A 10 -6.03 -13.69 1.93
N HIS A 11 -5.04 -13.40 2.77
CA HIS A 11 -4.92 -12.10 3.42
C HIS A 11 -4.77 -10.97 2.38
N LEU A 12 -3.85 -11.09 1.41
CA LEU A 12 -3.68 -10.09 0.36
C LEU A 12 -4.96 -9.83 -0.47
N LEU A 13 -5.71 -10.88 -0.79
CA LEU A 13 -6.98 -10.77 -1.52
C LEU A 13 -8.07 -10.10 -0.67
N SER A 14 -8.12 -10.42 0.63
CA SER A 14 -9.05 -9.76 1.56
C SER A 14 -8.76 -8.26 1.67
N HIS A 15 -7.48 -7.86 1.81
CA HIS A 15 -7.07 -6.46 1.80
C HIS A 15 -7.35 -5.77 0.45
N ALA A 16 -7.24 -6.49 -0.66
CA ALA A 16 -7.57 -5.99 -2.01
C ALA A 16 -9.08 -5.84 -2.27
N GLY A 17 -9.93 -6.35 -1.37
CA GLY A 17 -11.40 -6.21 -1.44
C GLY A 17 -12.11 -7.34 -2.16
N TYR A 18 -11.39 -8.42 -2.50
CA TYR A 18 -11.99 -9.60 -3.12
C TYR A 18 -12.50 -10.54 -2.02
N ARG A 19 -13.79 -10.43 -1.71
CA ARG A 19 -14.46 -11.17 -0.61
C ARG A 19 -15.15 -12.47 -1.05
N TYR A 20 -15.04 -12.86 -2.32
CA TYR A 20 -15.70 -14.05 -2.84
C TYR A 20 -14.97 -15.34 -2.40
N PRO A 21 -15.66 -16.44 -2.08
CA PRO A 21 -15.03 -17.73 -1.79
C PRO A 21 -14.19 -18.25 -2.97
N ASN A 22 -14.55 -17.84 -4.19
CA ASN A 22 -13.83 -18.19 -5.43
C ASN A 22 -12.66 -17.25 -5.74
N ALA A 23 -12.39 -16.21 -4.94
CA ALA A 23 -11.31 -15.25 -5.23
C ALA A 23 -9.92 -15.91 -5.26
N LEU A 24 -9.71 -16.94 -4.43
CA LEU A 24 -8.48 -17.73 -4.45
C LEU A 24 -8.38 -18.53 -5.76
N ALA A 25 -9.46 -19.18 -6.18
CA ALA A 25 -9.51 -19.95 -7.43
C ALA A 25 -9.33 -19.05 -8.67
N ILE A 26 -9.95 -17.88 -8.70
CA ILE A 26 -9.80 -16.89 -9.78
C ILE A 26 -8.37 -16.34 -9.81
N TYR A 27 -7.75 -16.11 -8.65
CA TYR A 27 -6.36 -15.65 -8.57
C TYR A 27 -5.37 -16.69 -9.11
N TRP A 28 -5.50 -17.95 -8.68
CA TRP A 28 -4.67 -19.04 -9.20
C TRP A 28 -4.97 -19.32 -10.69
N GLY A 29 -6.24 -19.26 -11.09
CA GLY A 29 -6.67 -19.41 -12.48
C GLY A 29 -6.14 -18.31 -13.40
N ALA A 30 -6.19 -17.05 -12.97
CA ALA A 30 -5.61 -15.93 -13.71
C ALA A 30 -4.08 -16.04 -13.80
N ARG A 31 -3.42 -16.50 -12.73
CA ARG A 31 -1.96 -16.69 -12.70
C ARG A 31 -1.50 -17.80 -13.64
N LEU A 32 -2.16 -18.96 -13.59
CA LEU A 32 -1.89 -20.09 -14.48
C LEU A 32 -2.28 -19.76 -15.92
N GLY A 33 -3.41 -19.08 -16.12
CA GLY A 33 -3.89 -18.66 -17.44
C GLY A 33 -2.96 -17.64 -18.11
N LEU A 34 -2.48 -16.63 -17.37
CA LEU A 34 -1.51 -15.67 -17.88
C LEU A 34 -0.14 -16.28 -18.12
N MET A 35 0.32 -17.18 -17.24
CA MET A 35 1.58 -17.90 -17.42
C MET A 35 1.54 -18.78 -18.68
N ALA A 36 0.44 -19.51 -18.88
CA ALA A 36 0.25 -20.36 -20.05
C ALA A 36 0.09 -19.53 -21.34
N SER A 37 -0.72 -18.47 -21.32
CA SER A 37 -0.96 -17.67 -22.53
C SER A 37 0.28 -16.89 -22.97
N LEU A 38 1.02 -16.26 -22.05
CA LEU A 38 2.26 -15.55 -22.37
C LEU A 38 3.40 -16.51 -22.75
N GLY A 39 3.48 -17.68 -22.11
CA GLY A 39 4.47 -18.70 -22.47
C GLY A 39 4.23 -19.29 -23.86
N VAL A 40 2.98 -19.63 -24.18
CA VAL A 40 2.59 -20.18 -25.50
C VAL A 40 2.69 -19.10 -26.58
N ALA A 41 2.24 -17.87 -26.33
CA ALA A 41 2.40 -16.76 -27.26
C ALA A 41 3.88 -16.45 -27.52
N GLY A 42 4.71 -16.46 -26.47
CA GLY A 42 6.16 -16.29 -26.59
C GLY A 42 6.80 -17.35 -27.49
N LEU A 43 6.41 -18.62 -27.35
CA LEU A 43 6.94 -19.74 -28.12
C LEU A 43 6.47 -19.76 -29.59
N LEU A 44 5.24 -19.30 -29.87
CA LEU A 44 4.68 -19.29 -31.23
C LEU A 44 5.08 -18.05 -32.04
N VAL A 45 5.17 -16.88 -31.40
CA VAL A 45 5.37 -15.59 -32.10
C VAL A 45 6.85 -15.34 -32.40
N THR A 46 7.76 -15.76 -31.53
CA THR A 46 9.21 -15.56 -31.74
C THR A 46 9.79 -16.27 -32.97
N PRO A 47 9.46 -17.53 -33.31
CA PRO A 47 9.93 -18.14 -34.55
C PRO A 47 9.27 -17.51 -35.79
N MET A 48 8.03 -17.00 -35.70
CA MET A 48 7.38 -16.25 -36.79
C MET A 48 8.04 -14.90 -37.10
N LEU A 49 8.71 -14.29 -36.12
CA LEU A 49 9.46 -13.03 -36.28
C LEU A 49 10.93 -13.25 -36.68
N GLY A 50 11.33 -14.48 -37.04
CA GLY A 50 12.70 -14.81 -37.42
C GLY A 50 13.65 -15.03 -36.24
N GLY A 51 13.14 -15.17 -35.02
CA GLY A 51 13.92 -15.50 -33.83
C GLY A 51 14.33 -16.98 -33.80
N GLY A 52 15.60 -17.26 -33.50
CA GLY A 52 16.08 -18.63 -33.31
C GLY A 52 15.44 -19.33 -32.10
N VAL A 53 15.53 -20.67 -32.05
CA VAL A 53 14.94 -21.54 -31.00
C VAL A 53 15.35 -21.09 -29.58
N VAL A 54 16.58 -20.62 -29.42
CA VAL A 54 17.10 -20.10 -28.14
C VAL A 54 16.42 -18.79 -27.74
N GLY A 55 16.15 -17.89 -28.70
CA GLY A 55 15.41 -16.65 -28.47
C GLY A 55 13.95 -16.91 -28.10
N ALA A 56 13.34 -17.91 -28.75
CA ALA A 56 11.98 -18.35 -28.42
C ALA A 56 11.86 -18.92 -27.00
N MET A 57 12.82 -19.74 -26.58
CA MET A 57 12.89 -20.24 -25.21
C MET A 57 13.08 -19.12 -24.19
N LEU A 58 13.98 -18.16 -24.44
CA LEU A 58 14.20 -17.03 -23.54
C LEU A 58 12.94 -16.17 -23.36
N VAL A 59 12.24 -15.84 -24.46
CA VAL A 59 11.00 -15.04 -24.39
C VAL A 59 9.88 -15.82 -23.70
N ALA A 60 9.75 -17.12 -23.93
CA ALA A 60 8.76 -17.96 -23.25
C ALA A 60 9.02 -18.03 -21.74
N VAL A 61 10.29 -18.17 -21.32
CA VAL A 61 10.68 -18.17 -19.90
C VAL A 61 10.38 -16.80 -19.26
N TRP A 62 10.78 -15.69 -19.90
CA TRP A 62 10.48 -14.35 -19.39
C TRP A 62 8.97 -14.06 -19.36
N GLY A 63 8.22 -14.50 -20.36
CA GLY A 63 6.76 -14.40 -20.41
C GLY A 63 6.08 -15.19 -19.29
N ALA A 64 6.56 -16.40 -19.00
CA ALA A 64 6.06 -17.21 -17.89
C ALA A 64 6.36 -16.57 -16.52
N VAL A 65 7.57 -16.02 -16.33
CA VAL A 65 7.95 -15.28 -15.12
C VAL A 65 7.07 -14.03 -14.96
N LEU A 66 6.88 -13.25 -16.03
CA LEU A 66 6.01 -12.07 -16.00
C LEU A 66 4.55 -12.44 -15.74
N GLY A 67 4.03 -13.50 -16.34
CA GLY A 67 2.67 -14.00 -16.09
C GLY A 67 2.46 -14.48 -14.65
N TRP A 68 3.52 -15.00 -14.01
CA TRP A 68 3.50 -15.39 -12.60
C TRP A 68 3.57 -14.19 -11.64
N VAL A 69 4.33 -13.15 -11.99
CA VAL A 69 4.59 -11.99 -11.12
C VAL A 69 3.52 -10.89 -11.28
N ALA A 70 3.04 -10.62 -12.48
CA ALA A 70 2.11 -9.53 -12.76
C ALA A 70 0.82 -9.56 -11.89
N PRO A 71 0.15 -10.71 -11.67
CA PRO A 71 -1.04 -10.78 -10.82
C PRO A 71 -0.74 -10.44 -9.35
N THR A 72 0.41 -10.89 -8.82
CA THR A 72 0.82 -10.56 -7.45
C THR A 72 1.00 -9.06 -7.26
N LEU A 73 1.67 -8.41 -8.23
CA LEU A 73 1.93 -6.98 -8.18
C LEU A 73 0.64 -6.17 -8.34
N TYR A 74 -0.26 -6.57 -9.23
CA TYR A 74 -1.54 -5.89 -9.43
C TYR A 74 -2.41 -5.94 -8.17
N VAL A 75 -2.61 -7.14 -7.60
CA VAL A 75 -3.39 -7.32 -6.36
C VAL A 75 -2.74 -6.57 -5.20
N GLY A 76 -1.42 -6.65 -5.06
CA GLY A 76 -0.67 -5.92 -4.04
C GLY A 76 -0.81 -4.40 -4.17
N LYS A 77 -0.73 -3.85 -5.39
CA LYS A 77 -0.95 -2.43 -5.66
C LYS A 77 -2.38 -2.01 -5.29
N ARG A 78 -3.39 -2.81 -5.66
CA ARG A 78 -4.80 -2.54 -5.32
C ARG A 78 -5.04 -2.58 -3.80
N ALA A 79 -4.50 -3.57 -3.10
CA ALA A 79 -4.56 -3.65 -1.65
C ALA A 79 -3.95 -2.41 -0.98
N ARG A 80 -2.74 -2.02 -1.40
CA ARG A 80 -2.06 -0.82 -0.88
C ARG A 80 -2.85 0.47 -1.16
N ALA A 81 -3.46 0.59 -2.34
CA ALA A 81 -4.28 1.74 -2.68
C ALA A 81 -5.51 1.85 -1.76
N ARG A 82 -6.23 0.75 -1.56
CA ARG A 82 -7.38 0.67 -0.61
C ARG A 82 -6.95 1.00 0.81
N GLN A 83 -5.86 0.40 1.29
CA GLN A 83 -5.33 0.65 2.63
C GLN A 83 -4.96 2.12 2.83
N LYS A 84 -4.34 2.74 1.83
CA LYS A 84 -3.95 4.16 1.87
C LYS A 84 -5.16 5.08 1.88
N GLU A 85 -6.22 4.75 1.17
CA GLU A 85 -7.48 5.50 1.20
C GLU A 85 -8.12 5.46 2.59
N ILE A 86 -8.29 4.26 3.15
CA ILE A 86 -8.85 4.08 4.50
C ILE A 86 -7.99 4.79 5.55
N GLN A 87 -6.66 4.65 5.47
CA GLN A 87 -5.74 5.28 6.41
C GLN A 87 -5.81 6.82 6.36
N ARG A 88 -6.15 7.41 5.21
CA ARG A 88 -6.34 8.86 5.08
C ARG A 88 -7.66 9.34 5.66
N ALA A 89 -8.73 8.55 5.51
CA ALA A 89 -10.07 8.87 6.00
C ALA A 89 -10.30 8.45 7.47
N LEU A 90 -9.40 7.65 8.05
CA LEU A 90 -9.48 7.19 9.44
C LEU A 90 -9.56 8.32 10.48
N PRO A 91 -8.75 9.40 10.44
CA PRO A 91 -8.88 10.50 11.39
C PRO A 91 -10.25 11.17 11.31
N ASP A 92 -10.77 11.40 10.10
CA ASP A 92 -12.07 12.04 9.90
C ASP A 92 -13.21 11.15 10.44
N ALA A 93 -13.11 9.82 10.25
CA ALA A 93 -14.05 8.87 10.83
C ALA A 93 -14.00 8.85 12.37
N LEU A 94 -12.80 8.97 12.95
CA LEU A 94 -12.61 9.06 14.40
C LEU A 94 -13.21 10.34 14.97
N ASP A 95 -13.00 11.47 14.30
CA ASP A 95 -13.55 12.76 14.74
C ASP A 95 -15.08 12.73 14.75
N LEU A 96 -15.70 12.15 13.71
CA LEU A 96 -17.14 11.95 13.69
C LEU A 96 -17.63 10.99 14.79
N LEU A 97 -16.87 9.94 15.10
CA LEU A 97 -17.18 9.02 16.21
C LEU A 97 -17.11 9.73 17.56
N VAL A 98 -16.08 10.56 17.79
CA VAL A 98 -15.93 11.37 19.00
C VAL A 98 -17.14 12.27 19.17
N VAL A 99 -17.50 13.04 18.14
CA VAL A 99 -18.66 13.97 18.20
C VAL A 99 -19.97 13.22 18.48
N CYS A 100 -20.18 12.06 17.85
CA CYS A 100 -21.37 11.25 18.08
C CYS A 100 -21.46 10.75 19.53
N VAL A 101 -20.35 10.24 20.07
CA VAL A 101 -20.31 9.69 21.44
C VAL A 101 -20.40 10.82 22.49
N GLU A 102 -19.77 11.97 22.24
CA GLU A 102 -19.87 13.16 23.11
C GLU A 102 -21.29 13.75 23.11
N ALA A 103 -22.03 13.61 22.01
CA ALA A 103 -23.45 13.93 21.94
C ALA A 103 -24.36 12.90 22.65
N GLY A 104 -23.79 11.87 23.29
CA GLY A 104 -24.52 10.87 24.06
C GLY A 104 -25.00 9.66 23.28
N LEU A 105 -24.59 9.49 22.01
CA LEU A 105 -24.92 8.28 21.26
C LEU A 105 -24.15 7.07 21.79
N ALA A 106 -24.84 5.94 21.91
CA ALA A 106 -24.18 4.66 22.18
C ALA A 106 -23.23 4.32 21.02
N LEU A 107 -22.09 3.68 21.31
CA LEU A 107 -21.04 3.37 20.33
C LEU A 107 -21.58 2.69 19.05
N ASN A 108 -22.52 1.76 19.19
CA ASN A 108 -23.10 1.06 18.03
C ASN A 108 -23.93 2.01 17.15
N GLN A 109 -24.67 2.95 17.76
CA GLN A 109 -25.42 3.96 17.03
C GLN A 109 -24.49 4.97 16.35
N ALA A 110 -23.42 5.37 17.05
CA ALA A 110 -22.36 6.20 16.50
C ALA A 110 -21.70 5.53 15.29
N LEU A 111 -21.34 4.24 15.37
CA LEU A 111 -20.77 3.47 14.26
C LEU A 111 -21.68 3.44 13.03
N VAL A 112 -23.00 3.27 13.21
CA VAL A 112 -23.97 3.35 12.10
C VAL A 112 -23.99 4.75 11.50
N ARG A 113 -24.12 5.79 12.33
CA ARG A 113 -24.20 7.18 11.87
C ARG A 113 -22.94 7.60 11.10
N VAL A 114 -21.77 7.29 11.65
CA VAL A 114 -20.48 7.59 11.02
C VAL A 114 -20.27 6.79 9.75
N SER A 115 -20.72 5.53 9.71
CA SER A 115 -20.60 4.72 8.49
C SER A 115 -21.35 5.30 7.30
N ASP A 116 -22.45 6.03 7.52
CA ASP A 116 -23.16 6.71 6.45
C ASP A 116 -22.57 8.08 6.11
N GLU A 117 -22.16 8.86 7.11
CA GLU A 117 -21.61 10.20 6.88
C GLU A 117 -20.24 10.14 6.18
N ILE A 118 -19.36 9.23 6.61
CA ILE A 118 -18.01 9.09 6.06
C ILE A 118 -18.03 8.64 4.59
N LYS A 119 -19.12 8.03 4.08
CA LYS A 119 -19.23 7.62 2.67
C LYS A 119 -19.09 8.80 1.71
N ARG A 120 -19.41 10.02 2.17
CA ARG A 120 -19.22 11.26 1.38
C ARG A 120 -17.73 11.58 1.16
N LEU A 121 -16.85 11.20 2.09
CA LEU A 121 -15.40 11.42 2.03
C LEU A 121 -14.66 10.21 1.46
N SER A 122 -14.94 9.02 2.01
CA SER A 122 -14.43 7.74 1.52
C SER A 122 -15.53 6.70 1.62
N ARG A 123 -16.09 6.37 0.46
CA ARG A 123 -17.05 5.27 0.31
C ARG A 123 -16.49 3.98 0.88
N LEU A 124 -15.20 3.72 0.68
CA LEU A 124 -14.52 2.51 1.13
C LEU A 124 -14.54 2.37 2.65
N THR A 125 -14.20 3.43 3.37
CA THR A 125 -14.16 3.44 4.83
C THR A 125 -15.57 3.27 5.42
N GLY A 126 -16.56 3.92 4.80
CA GLY A 126 -17.96 3.79 5.21
C GLY A 126 -18.52 2.39 4.99
N GLU A 127 -18.17 1.73 3.88
CA GLU A 127 -18.54 0.34 3.62
C GLU A 127 -17.91 -0.64 4.63
N GLU A 128 -16.66 -0.43 5.04
CA GLU A 128 -16.00 -1.26 6.05
C GLU A 128 -16.63 -1.09 7.45
N LEU A 129 -16.98 0.15 7.85
CA LEU A 129 -17.71 0.40 9.10
C LEU A 129 -19.14 -0.15 9.05
N MET A 130 -19.84 -0.02 7.92
CA MET A 130 -21.17 -0.59 7.74
C MET A 130 -21.12 -2.13 7.81
N ALA A 131 -20.06 -2.76 7.29
CA ALA A 131 -19.89 -4.21 7.40
C ALA A 131 -19.80 -4.68 8.86
N VAL A 132 -19.15 -3.91 9.74
CA VAL A 132 -19.15 -4.20 11.19
C VAL A 132 -20.57 -4.13 11.76
N ASN A 133 -21.34 -3.10 11.41
CA ASN A 133 -22.72 -2.98 11.86
C ASN A 133 -23.61 -4.13 11.38
N LEU A 134 -23.40 -4.61 10.16
CA LEU A 134 -24.12 -5.76 9.61
C LEU A 134 -23.74 -7.07 10.33
N GLU A 135 -22.47 -7.29 10.63
CA GLU A 135 -22.00 -8.44 11.41
C GLU A 135 -22.64 -8.45 12.81
N ILE A 136 -22.66 -7.30 13.49
CA ILE A 136 -23.30 -7.16 14.81
C ILE A 136 -24.81 -7.45 14.72
N ARG A 137 -25.49 -6.93 13.70
CA ARG A 137 -26.93 -7.20 13.46
C ARG A 137 -27.21 -8.67 13.14
N ALA A 138 -26.24 -9.37 12.54
CA ALA A 138 -26.32 -10.80 12.27
C ALA A 138 -26.04 -11.68 13.51
N GLY A 139 -25.83 -11.07 14.69
CA GLY A 139 -25.60 -11.77 15.95
C GLY A 139 -24.13 -12.05 16.28
N VAL A 140 -23.18 -11.53 15.49
CA VAL A 140 -21.76 -11.64 15.81
C VAL A 140 -21.45 -10.74 17.03
N PRO A 141 -20.72 -11.25 18.03
CA PRO A 141 -20.25 -10.42 19.15
C PRO A 141 -19.51 -9.18 18.66
N ARG A 142 -19.78 -8.02 19.27
CA ARG A 142 -19.22 -6.75 18.82
C ARG A 142 -17.70 -6.71 18.82
N ASP A 143 -17.07 -7.30 19.82
CA ASP A 143 -15.62 -7.41 19.91
C ASP A 143 -15.03 -8.22 18.76
N GLU A 144 -15.71 -9.31 18.37
CA GLU A 144 -15.34 -10.12 17.21
C GLU A 144 -15.54 -9.35 15.89
N ALA A 145 -16.67 -8.66 15.72
CA ALA A 145 -16.94 -7.83 14.53
C ALA A 145 -15.91 -6.68 14.38
N LEU A 146 -15.54 -6.02 15.49
CA LEU A 146 -14.49 -5.01 15.51
C LEU A 146 -13.12 -5.61 15.20
N ARG A 147 -12.77 -6.78 15.75
CA ARG A 147 -11.53 -7.50 15.36
C ARG A 147 -11.53 -7.81 13.87
N GLY A 148 -12.66 -8.22 13.32
CA GLY A 148 -12.88 -8.42 11.89
C GLY A 148 -12.52 -7.19 11.07
N LEU A 149 -12.90 -5.98 11.50
CA LEU A 149 -12.50 -4.73 10.83
C LEU A 149 -10.97 -4.55 10.76
N GLY A 150 -10.28 -4.79 11.87
CA GLY A 150 -8.82 -4.70 11.94
C GLY A 150 -8.13 -5.69 10.99
N GLU A 151 -8.62 -6.93 10.95
CA GLU A 151 -8.08 -7.98 10.07
C GLU A 151 -8.41 -7.77 8.60
N ARG A 152 -9.61 -7.28 8.26
CA ARG A 152 -10.02 -7.03 6.87
C ARG A 152 -9.29 -5.83 6.25
N THR A 153 -9.05 -4.79 7.05
CA THR A 153 -8.34 -3.59 6.58
C THR A 153 -6.83 -3.80 6.55
N GLY A 154 -6.28 -4.55 7.52
CA GLY A 154 -4.83 -4.80 7.63
C GLY A 154 -4.01 -3.56 7.93
N ILE A 155 -4.66 -2.50 8.44
CA ILE A 155 -4.01 -1.23 8.75
C ILE A 155 -3.67 -1.23 10.25
N PRO A 156 -2.39 -1.04 10.62
CA PRO A 156 -1.99 -1.05 12.04
C PRO A 156 -2.76 -0.04 12.89
N ASP A 157 -2.99 1.17 12.36
CA ASP A 157 -3.73 2.22 13.07
C ASP A 157 -5.19 1.80 13.33
N VAL A 158 -5.86 1.10 12.40
CA VAL A 158 -7.22 0.57 12.59
C VAL A 158 -7.23 -0.55 13.63
N ARG A 159 -6.23 -1.44 13.62
CA ARG A 159 -6.10 -2.51 14.62
C ARG A 159 -5.92 -1.95 16.03
N SER A 160 -5.13 -0.89 16.18
CA SER A 160 -4.98 -0.18 17.46
C SER A 160 -6.29 0.48 17.91
N LEU A 161 -7.03 1.12 17.00
CA LEU A 161 -8.35 1.67 17.30
C LEU A 161 -9.30 0.59 17.82
N VAL A 162 -9.39 -0.53 17.10
CA VAL A 162 -10.24 -1.68 17.47
C VAL A 162 -9.88 -2.21 18.86
N ALA A 163 -8.60 -2.39 19.15
CA ALA A 163 -8.15 -2.85 20.46
C ALA A 163 -8.57 -1.87 21.58
N MET A 164 -8.44 -0.57 21.34
CA MET A 164 -8.87 0.47 22.27
C MET A 164 -10.38 0.47 22.48
N LEU A 165 -11.18 0.34 21.41
CA LEU A 165 -12.66 0.30 21.50
C LEU A 165 -13.14 -0.92 22.29
N ILE A 166 -12.53 -2.10 22.06
CA ILE A 166 -12.85 -3.32 22.82
C ILE A 166 -12.48 -3.17 24.30
N GLN A 167 -11.34 -2.53 24.58
CA GLN A 167 -10.89 -2.31 25.94
C GLN A 167 -11.81 -1.32 26.69
N THR A 168 -12.11 -0.17 26.08
CA THR A 168 -12.94 0.87 26.70
C THR A 168 -14.36 0.41 26.96
N ASP A 169 -14.92 -0.39 26.05
CA ASP A 169 -16.22 -1.03 26.24
C ASP A 169 -16.26 -1.98 27.44
N ARG A 170 -15.20 -2.76 27.64
CA ARG A 170 -15.10 -3.77 28.70
C ARG A 170 -14.81 -3.18 30.09
N PHE A 171 -14.11 -2.04 30.14
CA PHE A 171 -13.67 -1.43 31.40
C PHE A 171 -14.44 -0.15 31.79
N GLY A 172 -15.40 0.30 30.96
CA GLY A 172 -16.31 1.42 31.30
C GLY A 172 -15.65 2.79 31.41
N THR A 173 -14.35 2.91 31.12
CA THR A 173 -13.64 4.19 30.98
C THR A 173 -14.25 4.99 29.85
N SER A 174 -14.35 6.33 29.97
CA SER A 174 -15.05 7.14 28.98
C SER A 174 -14.51 6.90 27.56
N VAL A 175 -15.32 6.24 26.73
CA VAL A 175 -15.00 5.90 25.33
C VAL A 175 -14.65 7.18 24.55
N ALA A 176 -15.29 8.30 24.91
CA ALA A 176 -15.01 9.63 24.39
C ALA A 176 -13.55 10.07 24.63
N GLN A 177 -13.02 9.95 25.85
CA GLN A 177 -11.65 10.39 26.16
C GLN A 177 -10.61 9.52 25.45
N ALA A 178 -10.84 8.20 25.38
CA ALA A 178 -9.93 7.30 24.68
C ALA A 178 -9.94 7.53 23.15
N LEU A 179 -11.12 7.74 22.55
CA LEU A 179 -11.24 8.14 21.14
C LEU A 179 -10.56 9.48 20.87
N ARG A 180 -10.69 10.47 21.77
CA ARG A 180 -10.05 11.79 21.64
C ARG A 180 -8.51 11.67 21.61
N VAL A 181 -7.94 10.97 22.59
CA VAL A 181 -6.48 10.71 22.65
C VAL A 181 -6.00 9.93 21.42
N HIS A 182 -6.78 8.96 20.96
CA HIS A 182 -6.44 8.20 19.76
C HIS A 182 -6.52 9.05 18.48
N SER A 183 -7.54 9.90 18.34
CA SER A 183 -7.67 10.82 17.20
C SER A 183 -6.48 11.78 17.13
N ASP A 184 -6.07 12.37 18.25
CA ASP A 184 -4.89 13.25 18.31
C ASP A 184 -3.60 12.51 17.92
N THR A 185 -3.46 11.25 18.34
CA THR A 185 -2.33 10.39 17.94
C THR A 185 -2.34 10.11 16.43
N VAL A 186 -3.51 9.87 15.83
CA VAL A 186 -3.64 9.62 14.39
C VAL A 186 -3.38 10.91 13.59
N ARG A 187 -3.86 12.07 14.06
CA ARG A 187 -3.59 13.40 13.46
C ARG A 187 -2.10 13.77 13.51
N THR A 188 -1.45 13.56 14.65
CA THR A 188 0.01 13.77 14.78
C THR A 188 0.80 12.85 13.86
N LYS A 189 0.47 11.56 13.78
CA LYS A 189 1.07 10.64 12.80
C LYS A 189 0.85 11.09 11.35
N ARG A 190 -0.33 11.61 11.00
CA ARG A 190 -0.62 12.15 9.66
C ARG A 190 0.32 13.32 9.35
N ARG A 191 0.53 14.22 10.31
CA ARG A 191 1.47 15.35 10.18
C ARG A 191 2.92 14.87 10.04
N GLN A 192 3.37 13.96 10.90
CA GLN A 192 4.71 13.38 10.82
C GLN A 192 4.97 12.68 9.49
N ARG A 193 4.01 11.92 8.96
CA ARG A 193 4.14 11.29 7.62
C ARG A 193 4.27 12.31 6.50
N ALA A 194 3.58 13.46 6.61
CA ALA A 194 3.72 14.56 5.66
C ALA A 194 5.10 15.23 5.78
N GLU A 195 5.58 15.46 7.01
CA GLU A 195 6.91 16.02 7.29
C GLU A 195 8.03 15.07 6.82
N GLU A 196 7.91 13.77 7.05
CA GLU A 196 8.83 12.75 6.52
C GLU A 196 8.85 12.72 4.99
N ALA A 197 7.69 12.85 4.35
CA ALA A 197 7.60 12.89 2.89
C ALA A 197 8.28 14.16 2.33
N ALA A 198 8.13 15.29 3.01
CA ALA A 198 8.83 16.53 2.68
C ALA A 198 10.35 16.37 2.86
N ALA A 199 10.82 15.84 3.99
CA ALA A 199 12.24 15.62 4.27
C ALA A 199 12.90 14.66 3.26
N LYS A 200 12.22 13.57 2.89
CA LYS A 200 12.70 12.63 1.86
C LYS A 200 12.79 13.28 0.48
N THR A 201 11.96 14.29 0.20
CA THR A 201 12.01 15.04 -1.07
C THR A 201 13.27 15.90 -1.13
N THR A 202 13.65 16.54 -0.03
CA THR A 202 14.90 17.32 0.07
C THR A 202 16.14 16.47 -0.21
N ILE A 203 16.22 15.26 0.35
CA ILE A 203 17.37 14.35 0.15
C ILE A 203 17.50 13.93 -1.32
N LYS A 204 16.39 13.74 -2.02
CA LYS A 204 16.41 13.37 -3.45
C LYS A 204 17.00 14.46 -4.35
N LEU A 205 16.96 15.73 -3.94
CA LEU A 205 17.55 16.84 -4.70
C LEU A 205 19.09 16.86 -4.62
N ILE A 206 19.67 16.27 -3.57
CA ILE A 206 21.13 16.18 -3.43
C ILE A 206 21.74 15.30 -4.52
N PHE A 207 21.05 14.23 -4.94
CA PHE A 207 21.59 13.30 -5.94
C PHE A 207 21.85 13.97 -7.30
N PRO A 208 20.88 14.66 -7.96
CA PRO A 208 21.16 15.44 -9.15
C PRO A 208 22.21 16.53 -8.91
N LEU A 209 22.16 17.22 -7.77
CA LEU A 209 23.12 18.29 -7.46
C LEU A 209 24.55 17.77 -7.44
N VAL A 210 24.84 16.67 -6.74
CA VAL A 210 26.18 16.06 -6.73
C VAL A 210 26.55 15.52 -8.11
N LEU A 211 25.63 14.83 -8.80
CA LEU A 211 25.90 14.23 -10.11
C LEU A 211 26.23 15.27 -11.19
N PHE A 212 25.66 16.47 -11.14
CA PHE A 212 25.89 17.51 -12.16
C PHE A 212 26.91 18.57 -11.73
N VAL A 213 26.87 19.02 -10.47
CA VAL A 213 27.76 20.09 -10.00
C VAL A 213 29.19 19.58 -9.79
N LEU A 214 29.36 18.37 -9.24
CA LEU A 214 30.70 17.84 -8.95
C LEU A 214 31.52 17.62 -10.24
N PRO A 215 31.02 16.95 -11.30
CA PRO A 215 31.77 16.83 -12.55
C PRO A 215 32.05 18.18 -13.22
N ALA A 216 31.10 19.13 -13.18
CA ALA A 216 31.32 20.47 -13.70
C ALA A 216 32.46 21.19 -12.96
N LEU A 217 32.51 21.05 -11.63
CA LEU A 217 33.56 21.63 -10.80
C LEU A 217 34.94 21.00 -11.09
N PHE A 218 34.98 19.68 -11.31
CA PHE A 218 36.18 18.97 -11.75
C PHE A 218 36.70 19.51 -13.10
N VAL A 219 35.81 19.71 -14.08
CA VAL A 219 36.18 20.25 -15.39
C VAL A 219 36.72 21.67 -15.29
N VAL A 220 36.11 22.53 -14.46
CA VAL A 220 36.55 23.93 -14.30
C VAL A 220 37.91 24.02 -13.60
N ILE A 221 38.15 23.19 -12.58
CA ILE A 221 39.39 23.24 -11.79
C ILE A 221 40.54 22.50 -12.48
N LEU A 222 40.32 21.25 -12.91
CA LEU A 222 41.38 20.43 -13.53
C LEU A 222 41.56 20.71 -15.03
N GLY A 223 40.55 21.23 -15.73
CA GLY A 223 40.62 21.50 -17.17
C GLY A 223 41.83 22.36 -17.55
N PRO A 224 42.01 23.56 -16.96
CA PRO A 224 43.17 24.42 -17.27
C PRO A 224 44.49 23.77 -16.86
N ALA A 225 44.54 23.10 -15.70
CA ALA A 225 45.75 22.46 -15.20
C ALA A 225 46.25 21.37 -16.17
N LEU A 226 45.35 20.53 -16.67
CA LEU A 226 45.67 19.50 -17.66
C LEU A 226 46.11 20.09 -19.00
N ILE A 227 45.46 21.17 -19.47
CA ILE A 227 45.85 21.86 -20.71
C ILE A 227 47.25 22.46 -20.58
N THR A 228 47.56 23.08 -19.44
CA THR A 228 48.88 23.67 -19.19
C THR A 228 49.95 22.59 -19.15
N ILE A 229 49.74 21.50 -18.39
CA ILE A 229 50.68 20.36 -18.33
C ILE A 229 50.94 19.79 -19.72
N TYR A 230 49.88 19.59 -20.53
CA TYR A 230 50.01 19.08 -21.89
C TYR A 230 50.84 20.00 -22.79
N ARG A 231 50.63 21.32 -22.72
CA ARG A 231 51.42 22.30 -23.49
C ARG A 231 52.88 22.27 -23.10
N THR A 232 53.19 22.28 -21.79
CA THR A 232 54.57 22.27 -21.30
C THR A 232 55.30 20.98 -21.67
N LEU A 233 54.62 19.83 -21.61
CA LEU A 233 55.21 18.55 -22.01
C LEU A 233 55.49 18.50 -23.53
N ASN A 234 54.58 19.05 -24.34
CA ASN A 234 54.73 19.07 -25.79
C ASN A 234 55.82 20.05 -26.27
N GLU A 235 56.05 21.15 -25.55
CA GLU A 235 57.22 22.02 -25.78
C GLU A 235 58.54 21.30 -25.44
N PHE A 236 58.56 20.47 -24.39
CA PHE A 236 59.75 19.73 -23.97
C PHE A 236 60.14 18.59 -24.92
N VAL A 237 59.18 18.05 -25.68
CA VAL A 237 59.38 16.92 -26.60
C VAL A 237 59.83 17.38 -28.00
N ARG A 238 59.77 18.69 -28.28
CA ARG A 238 60.11 19.28 -29.59
C ARG A 238 61.47 19.96 -29.58
#